data_AF-A0A9E0VFH8-F1
#
_entry.id   AF-A0A9E0VFH8-F1
#
_cell.length_a   1.000
_cell.length_b   1.000
_cell.length_c   1.000
_cell.angle_alpha   90.00
_cell.angle_beta   90.00
_cell.angle_gamma   90.00
#
_symmetry.space_group_name_H-M   'P 1'
#
loop_
_entity.id
_entity.type
_entity.pdbx_description
1 polymer ?
#
loop_
_entity_poly.entity_id
_entity_poly.type
_entity_poly.pdbx_seq_one_letter_code
_entity_poly.pdbx_strand_id
1 'polypeptide(L)'
;MSSIKCPNCNLTNFSTAQFCKRCNSPLDGFPTERGNNPTQLLNSADRTHYRQPPPNPYQQPYRPNNPPPYQPVNQPNYPPPPPGRNYAPVNPPPPPNQHYRQEQSYQYTLPRFPQDERPPQYQNYRKGPYQKAPYYPIGEMPVRRYGQEIALHKNSSLPEFCVSCGKPVSSMYDGEFVHQKFRWHPPAVYAALVSPLIYVILAACLSTTFSVNVPLCGEHVKSRESLRTTMIVGGLLSFLLAFFCCAMGAWGFGIFLIFVVTIVLCLIGEYGYKPLRVKRIESSHYYLTGASEEFMKMIPY
;
A
#
# COMPACT_ATOMS: atom_id res chain seq x y z
N MET A 1 24.32 9.53 32.53
CA MET A 1 22.95 9.31 32.00
C MET A 1 22.28 8.30 32.90
N SER A 2 21.14 8.62 33.51
CA SER A 2 20.42 7.67 34.37
C SER A 2 19.81 6.55 33.52
N SER A 3 19.78 5.33 34.06
CA SER A 3 19.23 4.15 33.39
C SER A 3 18.25 3.43 34.31
N ILE A 4 17.21 2.82 33.76
CA ILE A 4 16.19 2.07 34.51
C ILE A 4 16.16 0.61 34.03
N LYS A 5 16.08 -0.34 34.95
CA LYS A 5 15.92 -1.77 34.61
C LYS A 5 14.44 -2.12 34.53
N CYS A 6 14.06 -2.85 33.49
CA CYS A 6 12.70 -3.36 33.36
C CYS A 6 12.42 -4.43 34.44
N PRO A 7 11.35 -4.30 35.24
CA PRO A 7 11.03 -5.27 36.29
C PRO A 7 10.64 -6.64 35.74
N ASN A 8 10.14 -6.70 34.50
CA ASN A 8 9.66 -7.96 33.90
C ASN A 8 10.79 -8.76 33.21
N CYS A 9 11.77 -8.11 32.58
CA CYS A 9 12.79 -8.80 31.77
C CYS A 9 14.24 -8.41 32.05
N ASN A 10 14.49 -7.58 33.07
CA ASN A 10 15.81 -7.09 33.49
C ASN A 10 16.65 -6.34 32.42
N LEU A 11 16.04 -5.95 31.30
CA LEU A 11 16.70 -5.11 30.31
C LEU A 11 16.89 -3.69 30.84
N THR A 12 18.12 -3.15 30.75
CA THR A 12 18.43 -1.75 31.04
C THR A 12 17.94 -0.85 29.88
N ASN A 13 17.06 0.10 30.19
CA ASN A 13 16.53 1.11 29.27
C ASN A 13 17.03 2.50 29.67
N PHE A 14 16.84 3.49 28.79
CA PHE A 14 17.05 4.90 29.13
C PHE A 14 16.03 5.35 30.18
N SER A 15 16.43 6.21 31.12
CA SER A 15 15.54 6.72 32.18
C SER A 15 14.33 7.52 31.67
N THR A 16 14.37 8.01 30.42
CA THR A 16 13.26 8.70 29.76
C THR A 16 12.30 7.75 29.03
N ALA A 17 12.60 6.44 28.98
CA ALA A 17 11.73 5.47 28.31
C ALA A 17 10.49 5.18 29.17
N GLN A 18 9.30 5.31 28.58
CA GLN A 18 8.03 4.96 29.24
C GLN A 18 7.73 3.45 29.19
N PHE A 19 8.28 2.75 28.19
CA PHE A 19 8.04 1.32 27.96
C PHE A 19 9.36 0.57 27.70
N CYS A 20 9.42 -0.69 28.16
CA CYS A 20 10.58 -1.55 27.94
C CYS A 20 10.71 -1.95 26.46
N LYS A 21 11.90 -1.77 25.87
CA LYS A 21 12.16 -2.11 24.46
C LYS A 21 11.98 -3.60 24.11
N ARG A 22 12.14 -4.51 25.08
CA ARG A 22 12.05 -5.97 24.85
C ARG A 22 10.63 -6.51 25.04
N CYS A 23 9.98 -6.19 26.15
CA CYS A 23 8.70 -6.78 26.53
C CYS A 23 7.51 -5.82 26.51
N ASN A 24 7.74 -4.54 26.20
CA ASN A 24 6.73 -3.48 26.15
C ASN A 24 5.95 -3.25 27.45
N SER A 25 6.46 -3.72 28.60
CA SER A 25 5.89 -3.42 29.90
C SER A 25 6.21 -1.96 30.29
N PRO A 26 5.30 -1.26 31.00
CA PRO A 26 5.59 0.07 31.54
C PRO A 26 6.81 0.01 32.47
N LEU A 27 7.59 1.09 32.47
CA LEU A 27 8.73 1.26 33.36
C LEU A 27 8.28 2.17 34.51
N ASP A 28 7.94 1.58 35.66
CA ASP A 28 7.43 2.28 36.83
C ASP A 28 8.45 3.32 37.32
N GLY A 29 8.04 4.59 37.34
CA GLY A 29 8.90 5.72 37.67
C GLY A 29 8.31 7.09 37.28
N PHE A 30 7.28 7.09 36.43
CA PHE A 30 6.44 8.27 36.22
C PHE A 30 5.15 8.09 37.01
N PRO A 31 4.91 8.89 38.08
CA PRO A 31 3.62 8.87 38.76
C PRO A 31 2.53 9.20 37.74
N THR A 32 1.62 8.25 37.50
CA THR A 32 0.44 8.40 36.64
C THR A 32 -0.64 9.26 37.28
N GLU A 33 -0.39 9.85 38.45
CA GLU A 33 -1.24 10.88 39.05
C GLU A 33 -0.93 12.27 38.45
N ARG A 34 -1.34 12.48 37.20
CA ARG A 34 -1.76 13.82 36.77
C ARG A 34 -3.24 13.75 36.50
N GLY A 35 -4.00 14.04 37.56
CA GLY A 35 -5.43 14.23 37.49
C GLY A 35 -5.79 15.21 36.38
N ASN A 36 -6.86 14.87 35.66
CA ASN A 36 -7.52 15.74 34.73
C ASN A 36 -7.99 17.00 35.46
N ASN A 37 -7.23 18.10 35.35
CA ASN A 37 -7.66 19.42 35.76
C ASN A 37 -7.43 20.37 34.58
N PRO A 38 -8.48 20.76 33.83
CA PRO A 38 -8.36 21.71 32.74
C PRO A 38 -8.43 23.13 33.31
N THR A 39 -7.43 23.55 34.07
CA THR A 39 -7.30 24.97 34.41
C THR A 39 -5.86 25.31 34.74
N GLN A 40 -5.35 26.35 34.08
CA GLN A 40 -4.15 27.12 34.38
C GLN A 40 -2.80 26.52 33.95
N LEU A 41 -2.30 26.99 32.81
CA LEU A 41 -1.14 27.91 32.77
C LEU A 41 -0.98 28.44 31.34
N LEU A 42 -1.69 29.54 31.07
CA LEU A 42 -1.35 30.46 29.99
C LEU A 42 -0.07 31.19 30.40
N ASN A 43 1.04 30.93 29.72
CA ASN A 43 2.20 31.81 29.78
C ASN A 43 1.94 33.00 28.83
N SER A 44 1.81 34.18 29.42
CA SER A 44 1.46 35.44 28.75
C SER A 44 2.70 36.25 28.32
N ALA A 45 3.63 35.65 27.58
CA ALA A 45 4.85 36.37 27.17
C ALA A 45 5.26 36.19 25.70
N ASP A 46 4.42 35.61 24.83
CA ASP A 46 4.77 35.45 23.41
C ASP A 46 3.61 35.77 22.46
N ARG A 47 3.03 36.97 22.63
CA ARG A 47 2.00 37.53 21.74
C ARG A 47 2.58 38.62 20.85
N THR A 48 3.33 38.22 19.84
CA THR A 48 3.38 38.97 18.57
C THR A 48 3.53 37.97 17.43
N HIS A 49 2.56 37.99 16.50
CA HIS A 49 2.48 37.24 15.23
C HIS A 49 1.82 35.86 15.23
N TYR A 50 0.56 35.78 15.69
CA TYR A 50 -0.38 34.82 15.10
C TYR A 50 -1.14 35.49 13.94
N ARG A 51 -0.80 35.10 12.71
CA ARG A 51 -1.71 35.25 11.58
C ARG A 51 -2.95 34.42 11.88
N GLN A 52 -4.13 35.02 11.68
CA GLN A 52 -5.39 34.29 11.68
C GLN A 52 -5.31 33.16 10.65
N PRO A 53 -5.68 31.92 11.01
CA PRO A 53 -5.89 30.88 10.00
C PRO A 53 -7.03 31.34 9.08
N PRO A 54 -6.91 31.13 7.75
CA PRO A 54 -7.97 31.47 6.81
C PRO A 54 -9.24 30.68 7.15
N PRO A 55 -10.43 31.25 6.86
CA PRO A 55 -11.71 30.61 7.15
C PRO A 55 -11.82 29.27 6.42
N ASN A 56 -12.28 28.25 7.16
CA ASN A 56 -12.50 26.89 6.68
C ASN A 56 -13.61 26.86 5.61
N PRO A 57 -13.32 26.54 4.33
CA PRO A 57 -14.33 26.57 3.25
C PRO A 57 -15.36 25.43 3.33
N TYR A 58 -15.25 24.50 4.28
CA TYR A 58 -16.03 23.26 4.30
C TYR A 58 -17.14 23.18 5.36
N GLN A 59 -17.60 24.31 5.90
CA GLN A 59 -18.85 24.33 6.67
C GLN A 59 -20.04 24.43 5.70
N GLN A 60 -20.36 23.34 5.01
CA GLN A 60 -21.68 23.20 4.40
C GLN A 60 -22.68 22.73 5.46
N PRO A 61 -23.88 23.33 5.53
CA PRO A 61 -24.93 22.87 6.42
C PRO A 61 -25.37 21.46 6.04
N TYR A 62 -25.35 20.55 7.01
CA TYR A 62 -25.86 19.20 6.90
C TYR A 62 -27.32 19.23 6.47
N ARG A 63 -27.60 18.92 5.20
CA ARG A 63 -28.95 18.58 4.73
C ARG A 63 -29.21 17.11 5.07
N PRO A 64 -30.28 16.76 5.79
CA PRO A 64 -30.71 15.38 5.93
C PRO A 64 -31.10 14.86 4.54
N ASN A 65 -30.29 13.95 3.98
CA ASN A 65 -30.69 13.20 2.80
C ASN A 65 -31.73 12.17 3.23
N ASN A 66 -33.01 12.44 2.93
CA ASN A 66 -34.03 11.41 2.94
C ASN A 66 -33.61 10.31 1.94
N PRO A 67 -33.53 9.04 2.36
CA PRO A 67 -33.28 7.95 1.44
C PRO A 67 -34.41 7.89 0.39
N PRO A 68 -34.10 7.57 -0.88
CA PRO A 68 -35.13 7.41 -1.89
C PRO A 68 -36.10 6.29 -1.49
N PRO A 69 -37.39 6.41 -1.83
CA PRO A 69 -38.38 5.39 -1.55
C PRO A 69 -37.94 4.06 -2.19
N TYR A 70 -37.95 3.00 -1.39
CA TYR A 70 -37.71 1.63 -1.84
C TYR A 70 -38.64 1.32 -3.03
N GLN A 71 -38.05 1.14 -4.22
CA GLN A 71 -38.77 0.50 -5.32
C GLN A 71 -38.80 -1.00 -5.05
N PRO A 72 -39.98 -1.64 -4.99
CA PRO A 72 -40.06 -3.08 -4.82
C PRO A 72 -39.43 -3.76 -6.04
N VAL A 73 -38.39 -4.55 -5.78
CA VAL A 73 -37.75 -5.43 -6.77
C VAL A 73 -38.82 -6.40 -7.26
N ASN A 74 -38.94 -6.51 -8.59
CA ASN A 74 -39.84 -7.44 -9.29
C ASN A 74 -39.87 -8.81 -8.61
N GLN A 75 -41.03 -9.14 -8.03
CA GLN A 75 -41.29 -10.48 -7.51
C GLN A 75 -41.21 -11.48 -8.68
N PRO A 76 -40.53 -12.62 -8.51
CA PRO A 76 -40.59 -13.71 -9.47
C PRO A 76 -42.05 -14.13 -9.69
N ASN A 77 -42.43 -14.29 -10.95
CA ASN A 77 -43.76 -14.72 -11.35
C ASN A 77 -43.94 -16.20 -10.94
N TYR A 78 -44.48 -16.45 -9.75
CA TYR A 78 -44.80 -17.80 -9.30
C TYR A 78 -46.07 -18.27 -10.02
N PRO A 79 -46.11 -19.50 -10.56
CA PRO A 79 -47.30 -20.06 -11.17
C PRO A 79 -48.44 -20.09 -10.13
N PRO A 80 -49.69 -19.81 -10.55
CA PRO A 80 -50.83 -19.83 -9.66
C PRO A 80 -50.99 -21.21 -9.02
N PRO A 81 -51.32 -21.29 -7.71
CA PRO A 81 -51.57 -22.56 -7.06
C PRO A 81 -52.76 -23.28 -7.72
N PRO A 82 -52.76 -24.62 -7.73
CA PRO A 82 -53.84 -25.40 -8.33
C PRO A 82 -55.18 -25.11 -7.62
N PRO A 83 -56.29 -25.00 -8.37
CA PRO A 83 -57.61 -24.77 -7.80
C PRO A 83 -58.02 -25.97 -6.95
N GLY A 84 -58.41 -25.73 -5.68
CA GLY A 84 -59.08 -26.76 -4.87
C GLY A 84 -58.58 -27.00 -3.45
N ARG A 85 -57.69 -26.16 -2.88
CA ARG A 85 -57.35 -26.26 -1.45
C ARG A 85 -57.89 -25.06 -0.66
N ASN A 86 -58.98 -25.30 0.06
CA ASN A 86 -59.45 -24.43 1.14
C ASN A 86 -58.42 -24.44 2.27
N TYR A 87 -57.53 -23.45 2.29
CA TYR A 87 -56.69 -23.19 3.45
C TYR A 87 -57.52 -22.40 4.46
N ALA A 88 -57.84 -23.03 5.59
CA ALA A 88 -58.38 -22.33 6.75
C ALA A 88 -57.33 -21.30 7.24
N PRO A 89 -57.75 -20.10 7.69
CA PRO A 89 -56.84 -19.10 8.22
C PRO A 89 -56.14 -19.64 9.48
N VAL A 90 -54.86 -19.99 9.34
CA VAL A 90 -54.00 -20.30 10.48
C VAL A 90 -53.57 -18.97 11.08
N ASN A 91 -54.11 -18.64 12.26
CA ASN A 91 -53.66 -17.50 13.05
C ASN A 91 -52.15 -17.64 13.30
N PRO A 92 -51.33 -16.63 12.99
CA PRO A 92 -49.91 -16.68 13.28
C PRO A 92 -49.70 -16.80 14.80
N PRO A 93 -48.77 -17.65 15.24
CA PRO A 93 -48.46 -17.77 16.66
C PRO A 93 -47.94 -16.41 17.19
N PRO A 94 -48.25 -16.07 18.46
CA PRO A 94 -47.79 -14.83 19.07
C PRO A 94 -46.26 -14.76 19.06
N PRO A 95 -45.68 -13.56 18.88
CA PRO A 95 -44.23 -13.40 18.85
C PRO A 95 -43.62 -13.88 20.17
N PRO A 96 -42.56 -14.71 20.14
CA PRO A 96 -41.89 -15.16 21.36
C PRO A 96 -41.33 -13.97 22.12
N ASN A 97 -41.57 -13.96 23.44
CA ASN A 97 -41.09 -12.96 24.38
C ASN A 97 -39.63 -12.59 24.11
N GLN A 98 -39.38 -11.31 23.79
CA GLN A 98 -38.05 -10.73 23.67
C GLN A 98 -37.43 -10.61 25.07
N HIS A 99 -36.93 -11.73 25.60
CA HIS A 99 -35.92 -11.66 26.64
C HIS A 99 -34.66 -11.02 26.03
N TYR A 100 -34.30 -9.86 26.56
CA TYR A 100 -33.05 -9.17 26.27
C TYR A 100 -31.89 -10.16 26.24
N ARG A 101 -31.40 -10.43 25.02
CA ARG A 101 -30.25 -11.27 24.75
C ARG A 101 -29.04 -10.53 25.28
N GLN A 102 -28.58 -10.88 26.48
CA GLN A 102 -27.27 -10.47 26.98
C GLN A 102 -26.24 -10.79 25.89
N GLU A 103 -25.52 -9.75 25.43
CA GLU A 103 -24.41 -9.88 24.51
C GLU A 103 -23.31 -10.71 25.16
N GLN A 104 -23.35 -12.02 24.96
CA GLN A 104 -22.23 -12.89 25.24
C GLN A 104 -21.13 -12.50 24.24
N SER A 105 -20.09 -11.82 24.74
CA SER A 105 -18.86 -11.57 24.01
C SER A 105 -18.27 -12.91 23.59
N TYR A 106 -18.54 -13.35 22.36
CA TYR A 106 -17.93 -14.55 21.80
C TYR A 106 -16.44 -14.28 21.64
N GLN A 107 -15.67 -14.76 22.61
CA GLN A 107 -14.23 -14.82 22.51
C GLN A 107 -13.91 -15.92 21.49
N TYR A 108 -13.76 -15.52 20.22
CA TYR A 108 -13.34 -16.41 19.14
C TYR A 108 -11.91 -16.89 19.40
N THR A 109 -11.78 -17.97 20.15
CA THR A 109 -10.55 -18.75 20.21
C THR A 109 -10.44 -19.49 18.88
N LEU A 110 -9.68 -18.93 17.94
CA LEU A 110 -9.32 -19.64 16.71
C LEU A 110 -8.75 -21.02 17.09
N PRO A 111 -9.25 -22.11 16.50
CA PRO A 111 -8.72 -23.44 16.78
C PRO A 111 -7.22 -23.45 16.49
N ARG A 112 -6.41 -23.68 17.53
CA ARG A 112 -4.98 -23.91 17.38
C ARG A 112 -4.82 -25.31 16.79
N PHE A 113 -4.69 -25.39 15.48
CA PHE A 113 -4.21 -26.63 14.85
C PHE A 113 -2.78 -26.88 15.33
N PRO A 114 -2.46 -28.08 15.85
CA PRO A 114 -1.09 -28.52 16.06
C PRO A 114 -0.29 -28.28 14.76
N GLN A 115 0.94 -27.76 14.86
CA GLN A 115 1.73 -27.39 13.68
C GLN A 115 1.94 -28.55 12.69
N ASP A 116 1.80 -29.78 13.19
CA ASP A 116 2.12 -31.02 12.48
C ASP A 116 0.91 -31.62 11.73
N GLU A 117 -0.32 -31.16 12.01
CA GLU A 117 -1.56 -31.66 11.40
C GLU A 117 -2.17 -30.68 10.39
N ARG A 118 -1.35 -29.78 9.84
CA ARG A 118 -1.86 -28.86 8.83
C ARG A 118 -2.19 -29.67 7.56
N PRO A 119 -3.44 -29.64 7.06
CA PRO A 119 -3.81 -30.44 5.89
C PRO A 119 -2.89 -30.08 4.71
N PRO A 120 -2.56 -31.03 3.82
CA PRO A 120 -1.55 -30.83 2.76
C PRO A 120 -1.82 -29.61 1.88
N GLN A 121 -3.08 -29.22 1.71
CA GLN A 121 -3.49 -27.99 1.02
C GLN A 121 -2.92 -26.68 1.63
N TYR A 122 -2.51 -26.70 2.91
CA TYR A 122 -1.90 -25.56 3.61
C TYR A 122 -0.38 -25.68 3.78
N GLN A 123 0.24 -26.80 3.40
CA GLN A 123 1.70 -26.98 3.52
C GLN A 123 2.46 -26.09 2.54
N ASN A 124 1.86 -25.80 1.38
CA ASN A 124 2.41 -24.89 0.37
C ASN A 124 1.91 -23.45 0.52
N TYR A 125 1.12 -23.13 1.55
CA TYR A 125 0.74 -21.75 1.83
C TYR A 125 1.97 -21.01 2.34
N ARG A 126 2.77 -20.49 1.40
CA ARG A 126 3.79 -19.49 1.69
C ARG A 126 3.02 -18.33 2.31
N LYS A 127 3.08 -18.20 3.63
CA LYS A 127 2.63 -16.98 4.30
C LYS A 127 3.36 -15.85 3.59
N GLY A 128 2.61 -15.05 2.82
CA GLY A 128 3.12 -13.77 2.34
C GLY A 128 3.73 -13.05 3.55
N PRO A 129 4.77 -12.21 3.35
CA PRO A 129 5.42 -11.53 4.46
C PRO A 129 4.33 -10.87 5.31
N TYR A 130 4.07 -11.43 6.50
CA TYR A 130 3.07 -10.93 7.44
C TYR A 130 3.56 -9.58 7.92
N GLN A 131 3.30 -8.53 7.13
CA GLN A 131 3.43 -7.17 7.59
C GLN A 131 2.32 -7.00 8.61
N LYS A 132 2.70 -6.82 9.89
CA LYS A 132 1.77 -6.37 10.93
C LYS A 132 0.94 -5.25 10.33
N ALA A 133 -0.38 -5.35 10.38
CA ALA A 133 -1.28 -4.31 9.91
C ALA A 133 -0.78 -2.98 10.51
N PRO A 134 -0.24 -2.07 9.68
CA PRO A 134 0.31 -0.83 10.18
C PRO A 134 -0.81 -0.03 10.86
N TYR A 135 -0.47 0.64 11.95
CA TYR A 135 -1.39 1.55 12.62
C TYR A 135 -1.54 2.80 11.76
N TYR A 136 -2.75 3.05 11.26
CA TYR A 136 -3.10 4.29 10.57
C TYR A 136 -3.79 5.23 11.56
N PRO A 137 -3.43 6.52 11.59
CA PRO A 137 -4.26 7.53 12.25
C PRO A 137 -5.71 7.44 11.76
N ILE A 138 -6.67 7.68 12.64
CA ILE A 138 -8.11 7.62 12.32
C ILE A 138 -8.38 8.53 11.12
N GLY A 139 -8.84 7.95 10.01
CA GLY A 139 -9.14 8.67 8.76
C GLY A 139 -8.08 8.57 7.66
N GLU A 140 -6.89 8.04 7.95
CA GLU A 140 -5.89 7.74 6.91
C GLU A 140 -6.12 6.34 6.33
N MET A 141 -6.27 6.27 5.00
CA MET A 141 -6.42 5.00 4.29
C MET A 141 -5.04 4.49 3.83
N PRO A 142 -4.80 3.16 3.87
CA PRO A 142 -3.54 2.57 3.40
C PRO A 142 -3.23 2.94 1.95
N VAL A 143 -4.27 2.94 1.12
CA VAL A 143 -4.21 3.15 -0.32
C VAL A 143 -5.41 3.98 -0.70
N ARG A 144 -5.20 5.04 -1.46
CA ARG A 144 -6.27 5.90 -1.98
C ARG A 144 -6.04 6.23 -3.45
N ARG A 145 -7.11 6.33 -4.21
CA ARG A 145 -7.08 6.76 -5.60
C ARG A 145 -7.21 8.27 -5.71
N TYR A 146 -6.31 8.89 -6.47
CA TYR A 146 -6.36 10.30 -6.87
C TYR A 146 -6.31 10.41 -8.40
N GLY A 147 -7.48 10.31 -9.05
CA GLY A 147 -7.58 10.31 -10.51
C GLY A 147 -6.89 9.08 -11.13
N GLN A 148 -5.78 9.30 -11.82
CA GLN A 148 -4.90 8.25 -12.38
C GLN A 148 -3.68 7.93 -11.49
N GLU A 149 -3.60 8.53 -10.31
CA GLU A 149 -2.53 8.31 -9.33
C GLU A 149 -3.05 7.47 -8.17
N ILE A 150 -2.15 6.69 -7.59
CA ILE A 150 -2.36 5.96 -6.35
C ILE A 150 -1.53 6.65 -5.27
N ALA A 151 -2.18 7.12 -4.21
CA ALA A 151 -1.50 7.50 -2.99
C ALA A 151 -1.36 6.27 -2.10
N LEU A 152 -0.12 5.85 -1.88
CA LEU A 152 0.25 4.71 -1.05
C LEU A 152 0.91 5.22 0.22
N HIS A 153 0.36 4.89 1.39
CA HIS A 153 0.98 5.26 2.66
C HIS A 153 2.33 4.54 2.86
N LYS A 154 3.33 5.19 3.49
CA LYS A 154 4.71 4.67 3.57
C LYS A 154 4.86 3.29 4.21
N ASN A 155 3.95 2.93 5.12
CA ASN A 155 3.96 1.66 5.84
C ASN A 155 2.94 0.65 5.30
N SER A 156 2.31 0.94 4.17
CA SER A 156 1.25 0.11 3.59
C SER A 156 1.74 -0.74 2.42
N SER A 157 1.05 -1.84 2.17
CA SER A 157 1.22 -2.67 0.99
C SER A 157 0.08 -2.42 0.00
N LEU A 158 0.36 -2.68 -1.27
CA LEU A 158 -0.68 -2.68 -2.30
C LEU A 158 -1.67 -3.84 -2.09
N PRO A 159 -2.95 -3.70 -2.49
CA PRO A 159 -3.93 -4.78 -2.46
C PRO A 159 -3.48 -5.97 -3.31
N GLU A 160 -3.98 -7.17 -3.01
CA GLU A 160 -3.58 -8.44 -3.67
C GLU A 160 -4.14 -8.63 -5.09
N PHE A 161 -4.12 -7.57 -5.90
CA PHE A 161 -4.52 -7.55 -7.30
C PHE A 161 -3.35 -7.14 -8.18
N CYS A 162 -3.22 -7.76 -9.35
CA CYS A 162 -2.14 -7.49 -10.28
C CYS A 162 -2.23 -6.03 -10.73
N VAL A 163 -1.17 -5.25 -10.49
CA VAL A 163 -1.18 -3.82 -10.80
C VAL A 163 -1.31 -3.55 -12.32
N SER A 164 -0.86 -4.50 -13.16
CA SER A 164 -0.90 -4.37 -14.61
C SER A 164 -2.21 -4.78 -15.27
N CYS A 165 -3.00 -5.68 -14.66
CA CYS A 165 -4.24 -6.18 -15.29
C CYS A 165 -5.46 -6.27 -14.36
N GLY A 166 -5.31 -6.00 -13.06
CA GLY A 166 -6.38 -6.07 -12.07
C GLY A 166 -6.75 -7.50 -11.64
N LYS A 167 -6.25 -8.56 -12.27
CA LYS A 167 -6.55 -9.95 -11.86
C LYS A 167 -6.07 -10.22 -10.42
N PRO A 168 -6.82 -10.97 -9.60
CA PRO A 168 -6.38 -11.32 -8.25
C PRO A 168 -5.08 -12.13 -8.28
N VAL A 169 -4.14 -11.80 -7.38
CA VAL A 169 -2.85 -12.48 -7.18
C VAL A 169 -2.99 -13.65 -6.19
N SER A 170 -4.16 -13.79 -5.57
CA SER A 170 -4.47 -14.82 -4.57
C SER A 170 -4.61 -16.24 -5.14
N SER A 171 -4.54 -16.44 -6.47
CA SER A 171 -4.48 -17.79 -7.00
C SER A 171 -3.11 -18.38 -6.64
N MET A 172 -3.14 -19.45 -5.86
CA MET A 172 -1.99 -20.15 -5.25
C MET A 172 -0.85 -20.49 -6.24
N TYR A 173 -1.09 -20.42 -7.54
CA TYR A 173 -0.16 -20.88 -8.58
C TYR A 173 0.32 -19.78 -9.55
N ASP A 174 -0.31 -18.60 -9.59
CA ASP A 174 -0.03 -17.62 -10.64
C ASP A 174 0.21 -16.20 -10.12
N GLY A 175 0.57 -16.01 -8.85
CA GLY A 175 0.78 -14.68 -8.28
C GLY A 175 2.11 -14.52 -7.55
N GLU A 176 2.85 -13.44 -7.82
CA GLU A 176 4.05 -13.10 -7.06
C GLU A 176 4.09 -11.61 -6.67
N PHE A 177 4.58 -11.35 -5.45
CA PHE A 177 4.91 -10.01 -4.98
C PHE A 177 6.33 -9.66 -5.39
N VAL A 178 6.47 -8.86 -6.44
CA VAL A 178 7.80 -8.44 -6.89
C VAL A 178 8.26 -7.25 -6.07
N HIS A 179 9.37 -7.42 -5.35
CA HIS A 179 10.05 -6.34 -4.64
C HIS A 179 10.60 -5.32 -5.65
N GLN A 180 10.03 -4.12 -5.69
CA GLN A 180 10.49 -3.04 -6.57
C GLN A 180 11.10 -1.90 -5.77
N LYS A 181 12.33 -1.53 -6.13
CA LYS A 181 13.00 -0.35 -5.59
C LYS A 181 12.73 0.84 -6.48
N PHE A 182 12.14 1.87 -5.91
CA PHE A 182 11.88 3.14 -6.57
C PHE A 182 12.94 4.17 -6.17
N ARG A 183 13.32 4.99 -7.15
CA ARG A 183 14.20 6.14 -6.95
C ARG A 183 13.48 7.35 -7.52
N TRP A 184 13.43 8.41 -6.73
CA TRP A 184 12.82 9.68 -7.11
C TRP A 184 13.80 10.81 -6.83
N HIS A 185 13.77 11.81 -7.69
CA HIS A 185 14.57 13.01 -7.57
C HIS A 185 13.64 14.22 -7.53
N PRO A 186 13.91 15.22 -6.68
CA PRO A 186 13.17 16.47 -6.70
C PRO A 186 13.24 17.13 -8.09
N PRO A 187 12.16 17.75 -8.59
CA PRO A 187 12.15 18.42 -9.88
C PRO A 187 13.25 19.49 -10.04
N ALA A 188 13.67 20.11 -8.94
CA ALA A 188 14.77 21.08 -8.91
C ALA A 188 16.10 20.51 -9.45
N VAL A 189 16.31 19.18 -9.38
CA VAL A 189 17.51 18.53 -9.92
C VAL A 189 17.61 18.70 -11.44
N TYR A 190 16.49 18.81 -12.14
CA TYR A 190 16.49 19.01 -13.60
C TYR A 190 17.04 20.38 -14.03
N ALA A 191 17.13 21.37 -13.14
CA ALA A 191 17.80 22.64 -13.45
C ALA A 191 19.31 22.45 -13.73
N ALA A 192 19.91 21.37 -13.20
CA ALA A 192 21.32 21.08 -13.38
C ALA A 192 21.68 20.36 -14.70
N LEU A 193 20.69 20.12 -15.58
CA LEU A 193 20.91 19.42 -16.86
C LEU A 193 21.87 20.17 -17.81
N VAL A 194 22.14 21.45 -17.54
CA VAL A 194 23.15 22.28 -18.22
C VAL A 194 24.56 21.67 -18.10
N SER A 195 24.86 20.98 -16.99
CA SER A 195 26.12 20.26 -16.82
C SER A 195 25.83 18.81 -16.40
N PRO A 196 26.07 17.82 -17.27
CA PRO A 196 25.80 16.41 -16.98
C PRO A 196 26.47 15.93 -15.69
N LEU A 197 27.68 16.42 -15.39
CA LEU A 197 28.41 16.07 -14.18
C LEU A 197 27.70 16.61 -12.92
N ILE A 198 27.29 17.89 -12.93
CA ILE A 198 26.56 18.49 -11.80
C ILE A 198 25.20 17.80 -11.62
N TYR A 199 24.50 17.49 -12.71
CA TYR A 199 23.24 16.74 -12.66
C TYR A 199 23.41 15.39 -11.97
N VAL A 200 24.42 14.60 -12.35
CA VAL A 200 24.67 13.27 -11.75
C VAL A 200 24.96 13.40 -10.25
N ILE A 201 25.77 14.38 -9.83
CA ILE A 201 26.08 14.62 -8.42
C ILE A 201 24.80 14.97 -7.65
N LEU A 202 24.03 15.94 -8.12
CA LEU A 202 22.80 16.37 -7.45
C LEU A 202 21.73 15.27 -7.44
N ALA A 203 21.57 14.53 -8.53
CA ALA A 203 20.66 13.39 -8.60
C ALA A 203 21.09 12.29 -7.61
N ALA A 204 22.40 12.08 -7.38
CA ALA A 204 22.88 11.16 -6.36
C ALA A 204 22.54 11.65 -4.94
N CYS A 205 22.91 12.88 -4.61
CA CYS A 205 22.74 13.45 -3.27
C CYS A 205 21.28 13.67 -2.88
N LEU A 206 20.43 14.13 -3.80
CA LEU A 206 19.04 14.47 -3.53
C LEU A 206 18.07 13.31 -3.80
N SER A 207 18.57 12.14 -4.24
CA SER A 207 17.69 11.01 -4.48
C SER A 207 17.15 10.40 -3.20
N THR A 208 15.83 10.23 -3.18
CA THR A 208 15.16 9.40 -2.18
C THR A 208 14.86 8.04 -2.80
N THR A 209 15.16 6.97 -2.05
CA THR A 209 14.84 5.60 -2.46
C THR A 209 13.89 4.95 -1.49
N PHE A 210 12.96 4.14 -1.99
CA PHE A 210 12.06 3.33 -1.18
C PHE A 210 11.72 2.04 -1.92
N SER A 211 11.21 1.04 -1.20
CA SER A 211 10.85 -0.26 -1.77
C SER A 211 9.37 -0.56 -1.51
N VAL A 212 8.66 -1.03 -2.54
CA VAL A 212 7.27 -1.48 -2.44
C VAL A 212 7.16 -2.87 -3.03
N ASN A 213 6.34 -3.70 -2.40
CA ASN A 213 5.99 -5.02 -2.90
C ASN A 213 4.86 -4.84 -3.92
N VAL A 214 5.14 -5.09 -5.19
CA VAL A 214 4.19 -4.88 -6.28
C VAL A 214 3.58 -6.23 -6.67
N PRO A 215 2.28 -6.44 -6.41
CA PRO A 215 1.59 -7.67 -6.79
C PRO A 215 1.46 -7.75 -8.31
N LEU A 216 1.93 -8.85 -8.90
CA LEU A 216 1.83 -9.15 -10.32
C LEU A 216 1.32 -10.58 -10.53
N CYS A 217 0.53 -10.80 -11.58
CA CYS A 217 0.16 -12.14 -12.02
C CYS A 217 1.31 -12.80 -12.81
N GLY A 218 1.28 -14.13 -12.90
CA GLY A 218 2.33 -14.97 -13.47
C GLY A 218 2.60 -14.65 -14.94
N GLU A 219 1.56 -14.28 -15.69
CA GLU A 219 1.69 -13.79 -17.07
C GLU A 219 2.61 -12.55 -17.15
N HIS A 220 2.40 -11.56 -16.25
CA HIS A 220 3.19 -10.33 -16.23
C HIS A 220 4.57 -10.52 -15.59
N VAL A 221 4.70 -11.43 -14.62
CA VAL A 221 6.00 -11.83 -14.06
C VAL A 221 6.84 -12.47 -15.16
N LYS A 222 6.30 -13.46 -15.88
CA LYS A 222 6.97 -14.15 -16.98
C LYS A 222 7.30 -13.21 -18.14
N SER A 223 6.36 -12.34 -18.53
CA SER A 223 6.60 -11.34 -19.56
C SER A 223 7.78 -10.43 -19.18
N ARG A 224 7.82 -9.96 -17.94
CA ARG A 224 8.92 -9.14 -17.42
C ARG A 224 10.26 -9.88 -17.42
N GLU A 225 10.29 -11.14 -17.01
CA GLU A 225 11.52 -11.95 -17.02
C GLU A 225 12.03 -12.21 -18.43
N SER A 226 11.14 -12.55 -19.37
CA SER A 226 11.51 -12.73 -20.77
C SER A 226 12.07 -11.43 -21.36
N LEU A 227 11.43 -10.29 -21.08
CA LEU A 227 11.86 -8.99 -21.57
C LEU A 227 13.23 -8.61 -20.99
N ARG A 228 13.44 -8.81 -19.69
CA ARG A 228 14.72 -8.58 -19.03
C ARG A 228 15.82 -9.43 -19.65
N THR A 229 15.54 -10.71 -19.89
CA THR A 229 16.49 -11.63 -20.53
C THR A 229 16.82 -11.19 -21.95
N THR A 230 15.81 -10.82 -22.75
CA THR A 230 16.00 -10.30 -24.11
C THR A 230 16.82 -9.01 -24.12
N MET A 231 16.61 -8.09 -23.17
CA MET A 231 17.39 -6.85 -23.08
C MET A 231 18.85 -7.10 -22.70
N ILE A 232 19.11 -8.02 -21.77
CA ILE A 232 20.48 -8.37 -21.36
C ILE A 232 21.21 -9.06 -22.51
N VAL A 233 20.59 -10.07 -23.12
CA VAL A 233 21.20 -10.81 -24.24
C VAL A 233 21.40 -9.91 -25.45
N GLY A 234 20.39 -9.09 -25.80
CA GLY A 234 20.49 -8.14 -26.90
C GLY A 234 21.54 -7.05 -26.67
N GLY A 235 21.64 -6.52 -25.45
CA GLY A 235 22.67 -5.56 -25.07
C GLY A 235 24.08 -6.14 -25.15
N LEU A 236 24.28 -7.36 -24.63
CA LEU A 236 25.56 -8.06 -24.70
C LEU A 236 25.96 -8.39 -26.16
N LEU A 237 25.02 -8.87 -26.97
CA LEU A 237 25.29 -9.19 -28.38
C LEU A 237 25.66 -7.93 -29.18
N SER A 238 24.94 -6.82 -28.95
CA SER A 238 25.27 -5.52 -29.58
C SER A 238 26.63 -5.01 -29.15
N PHE A 239 26.99 -5.15 -27.86
CA PHE A 239 28.31 -4.78 -27.37
C PHE A 239 29.44 -5.60 -28.01
N LEU A 240 29.27 -6.94 -28.10
CA LEU A 240 30.25 -7.81 -28.74
C LEU A 240 30.41 -7.51 -30.23
N LEU A 241 29.32 -7.24 -30.93
CA LEU A 241 29.34 -6.84 -32.34
C LEU A 241 30.08 -5.51 -32.52
N ALA A 242 29.78 -4.51 -31.68
CA ALA A 242 30.45 -3.22 -31.72
C ALA A 242 31.96 -3.35 -31.45
N PHE A 243 32.34 -4.17 -30.47
CA PHE A 243 33.74 -4.46 -30.14
C PHE A 243 34.49 -5.10 -31.31
N PHE A 244 33.91 -6.14 -31.92
CA PHE A 244 34.53 -6.85 -33.04
C PHE A 244 34.68 -5.96 -34.28
N CYS A 245 33.66 -5.17 -34.62
CA CYS A 245 33.75 -4.25 -35.75
C CYS A 245 34.78 -3.13 -35.53
N CYS A 246 34.92 -2.62 -34.30
CA CYS A 246 36.00 -1.69 -33.95
C CYS A 246 37.39 -2.32 -34.10
N ALA A 247 37.56 -3.58 -33.68
CA ALA A 247 38.83 -4.30 -33.78
C ALA A 247 39.27 -4.53 -35.24
N MET A 248 38.33 -4.68 -36.17
CA MET A 248 38.60 -4.87 -37.60
C MET A 248 38.88 -3.56 -38.37
N GLY A 249 38.90 -2.40 -37.72
CA GLY A 249 39.13 -1.12 -38.39
C GLY A 249 37.99 -0.68 -39.32
N ALA A 250 36.82 -1.31 -39.21
CA ALA A 250 35.62 -0.87 -39.94
C ALA A 250 35.13 0.47 -39.36
N TRP A 251 34.79 1.40 -40.26
CA TRP A 251 34.35 2.78 -40.01
C TRP A 251 33.62 2.98 -38.67
N GLY A 252 34.36 3.46 -37.67
CA GLY A 252 33.95 3.50 -36.26
C GLY A 252 32.72 4.38 -35.95
N PHE A 253 32.36 5.31 -36.83
CA PHE A 253 31.21 6.19 -36.59
C PHE A 253 29.86 5.47 -36.72
N GLY A 254 29.68 4.61 -37.73
CA GLY A 254 28.42 3.88 -37.92
C GLY A 254 28.14 2.89 -36.79
N ILE A 255 29.18 2.17 -36.36
CA ILE A 255 29.12 1.21 -35.25
C ILE A 255 28.84 1.94 -33.93
N PHE A 256 29.48 3.09 -33.71
CA PHE A 256 29.22 3.94 -32.55
C PHE A 256 27.75 4.36 -32.47
N LEU A 257 27.14 4.77 -33.59
CA LEU A 257 25.71 5.12 -33.61
C LEU A 257 24.81 3.93 -33.29
N ILE A 258 25.08 2.74 -33.85
CA ILE A 258 24.32 1.52 -33.55
C ILE A 258 24.42 1.17 -32.05
N PHE A 259 25.62 1.30 -31.48
CA PHE A 259 25.86 1.08 -30.07
C PHE A 259 25.07 2.08 -29.19
N VAL A 260 25.14 3.38 -29.51
CA VAL A 260 24.39 4.43 -28.80
C VAL A 260 22.89 4.19 -28.89
N VAL A 261 22.36 3.91 -30.08
CA VAL A 261 20.93 3.59 -30.29
C VAL A 261 20.53 2.37 -29.48
N THR A 262 21.36 1.33 -29.45
CA THR A 262 21.07 0.12 -28.66
C THR A 262 21.04 0.43 -27.16
N ILE A 263 22.00 1.21 -26.64
CA ILE A 263 21.98 1.66 -25.24
C ILE A 263 20.70 2.44 -24.96
N VAL A 264 20.32 3.38 -25.83
CA VAL A 264 19.11 4.18 -25.64
C VAL A 264 17.85 3.29 -25.65
N LEU A 265 17.75 2.31 -26.55
CA LEU A 265 16.65 1.35 -26.56
C LEU A 265 16.63 0.47 -25.31
N CYS A 266 17.79 0.02 -24.82
CA CYS A 266 17.89 -0.70 -23.55
C CYS A 266 17.41 0.15 -22.37
N LEU A 267 17.79 1.43 -22.33
CA LEU A 267 17.35 2.37 -21.30
C LEU A 267 15.83 2.62 -21.38
N ILE A 268 15.29 2.91 -22.56
CA ILE A 268 13.84 3.11 -22.77
C ILE A 268 13.06 1.86 -22.39
N GLY A 269 13.56 0.70 -22.80
CA GLY A 269 13.04 -0.59 -22.43
C GLY A 269 12.96 -0.77 -20.92
N GLU A 270 13.97 -0.29 -20.20
CA GLU A 270 13.97 -0.30 -18.74
C GLU A 270 12.86 0.55 -18.11
N TYR A 271 12.58 1.71 -18.69
CA TYR A 271 11.48 2.57 -18.24
C TYR A 271 10.10 2.03 -18.61
N GLY A 272 10.00 1.26 -19.70
CA GLY A 272 8.74 0.70 -20.22
C GLY A 272 8.17 -0.44 -19.37
N TYR A 273 9.02 -1.29 -18.77
CA TYR A 273 8.55 -2.50 -18.09
C TYR A 273 8.06 -2.29 -16.66
N LYS A 274 8.35 -1.13 -16.05
CA LYS A 274 7.99 -0.86 -14.66
C LYS A 274 6.49 -0.53 -14.60
N PRO A 275 5.66 -1.40 -13.99
CA PRO A 275 4.20 -1.22 -13.97
C PRO A 275 3.79 -0.02 -13.12
N LEU A 276 4.66 0.40 -12.20
CA LEU A 276 4.47 1.59 -11.41
C LEU A 276 5.62 2.57 -11.64
N ARG A 277 5.28 3.86 -11.61
CA ARG A 277 6.22 4.98 -11.69
C ARG A 277 5.94 5.92 -10.54
N VAL A 278 6.98 6.49 -9.95
CA VAL A 278 6.81 7.49 -8.89
C VAL A 278 6.63 8.85 -9.54
N LYS A 279 5.51 9.50 -9.27
CA LYS A 279 5.28 10.87 -9.72
C LYS A 279 5.81 11.88 -8.71
N ARG A 280 5.49 11.69 -7.44
CA ARG A 280 5.91 12.55 -6.33
C ARG A 280 5.94 11.80 -5.01
N ILE A 281 6.69 12.32 -4.05
CA ILE A 281 6.79 11.79 -2.69
C ILE A 281 6.42 12.91 -1.73
N GLU A 282 5.49 12.61 -0.82
CA GLU A 282 5.15 13.47 0.31
C GLU A 282 5.64 12.86 1.63
N SER A 283 5.42 13.57 2.74
CA SER A 283 5.87 13.16 4.07
C SER A 283 5.26 11.82 4.51
N SER A 284 4.00 11.53 4.17
CA SER A 284 3.28 10.30 4.56
C SER A 284 2.88 9.38 3.40
N HIS A 285 2.88 9.88 2.16
CA HIS A 285 2.39 9.14 0.99
C HIS A 285 3.37 9.12 -0.18
N TYR A 286 3.38 8.01 -0.91
CA TYR A 286 4.00 7.87 -2.22
C TYR A 286 2.92 7.99 -3.29
N TYR A 287 3.11 8.86 -4.28
CA TYR A 287 2.18 9.01 -5.40
C TYR A 287 2.72 8.24 -6.59
N LEU A 288 2.03 7.16 -6.93
CA LEU A 288 2.41 6.19 -7.97
C LEU A 288 1.45 6.30 -9.16
N THR A 289 1.98 6.15 -10.38
CA THR A 289 1.23 6.10 -11.64
C THR A 289 1.57 4.83 -12.42
N GLY A 290 0.80 4.52 -13.47
CA GLY A 290 1.06 3.38 -14.37
C GLY A 290 0.23 2.12 -14.08
N ALA A 291 -0.53 2.12 -12.99
CA ALA A 291 -1.46 1.03 -12.71
C ALA A 291 -2.59 0.96 -13.74
N SER A 292 -3.08 -0.24 -14.01
CA SER A 292 -4.18 -0.47 -14.95
C SER A 292 -5.51 0.07 -14.44
N GLU A 293 -6.41 0.42 -15.35
CA GLU A 293 -7.73 0.93 -14.99
C GLU A 293 -8.53 -0.07 -14.13
N GLU A 294 -8.39 -1.37 -14.42
CA GLU A 294 -9.06 -2.43 -13.65
C GLU A 294 -8.56 -2.48 -12.20
N PHE A 295 -7.24 -2.37 -12.00
CA PHE A 295 -6.68 -2.25 -10.65
C PHE A 295 -7.15 -0.96 -9.96
N MET A 296 -7.21 0.15 -10.69
CA MET A 296 -7.66 1.45 -10.16
C MET A 296 -9.14 1.46 -9.75
N LYS A 297 -10.00 0.64 -10.36
CA LYS A 297 -11.41 0.50 -9.96
C LYS A 297 -11.58 -0.18 -8.60
N MET A 298 -10.59 -0.95 -8.16
CA MET A 298 -10.62 -1.67 -6.88
C MET A 298 -10.18 -0.82 -5.69
N ILE A 299 -9.53 0.33 -5.94
CA ILE A 299 -9.03 1.22 -4.90
C ILE A 299 -10.11 2.26 -4.56
N PRO A 300 -10.39 2.50 -3.25
CA PRO A 300 -11.33 3.53 -2.83
C PRO A 300 -10.88 4.95 -3.22
N TYR A 301 -11.87 5.80 -3.49
CA TYR A 301 -11.71 7.24 -3.77
C TYR A 301 -11.45 8.07 -2.51
#